data_AF-U5EYK8-F1
#
_entry.id   AF-U5EYK8-F1
#
_cell.length_a   1.000
_cell.length_b   1.000
_cell.length_c   1.000
_cell.angle_alpha   90.00
_cell.angle_beta   90.00
_cell.angle_gamma   90.00
#
_symmetry.space_group_name_H-M   'P 1'
#
loop_
_entity.id
_entity.type
_entity.pdbx_description
1 polymer ?
#
loop_
_entity_poly.entity_id
_entity_poly.type
_entity_poly.pdbx_seq_one_letter_code
_entity_poly.pdbx_strand_id
1 'polypeptide(L)'
;MSDEEESFIILGSTPTESMNYENLSILEIERKKSESLTNSMNKMTISTQTVNNSGNYSLLQNGSNENKQDSITATTSVGNQQPSYEEFKKSFNEKQQQIKESLVVANGFSHPNKNDSLSNSQNFINGEVNIYSQFPSLMNGSHTSNSEVQQLQTLMKENLQLKENLQKSNLQMRKNFVEMQKWQNDVKVDRAKHLELIQESKKAIEELQSTNKALIDEKSDLIEKQRFEIETVKMHLSDKLRETEENLNVFRSSLHDAKTENDELTKKLSEKLSIIQNLAFKIEKLETETEGYVLCKANQPSMVSIAPDYIQKVEHEEIVQRLKLENQDLKEQLAQFGETRKELISSKVLISNLENQISALNVQISEFADIKKDYIDQLNLLQINLASAEELTKLTNSNLTKHQSVEKELEKKLQDKEVEIKSLKNDYDVLNVQVDVYKNDFEAERKSREKIAGENDKLSMDLKLLQRRNHELIAELQQTRNDSNLANVRASTSSSSPPRQRSTPERGNIMAEPSANVQQQPNENEQIYERPTLACPLCAKIYRDISSLSLHAADCLGLPDTI
;
A
#
# COMPACT_ATOMS: atom_id res chain seq x y z
N MET A 1 -24.52 31.51 58.66
CA MET A 1 -25.65 31.63 57.72
C MET A 1 -25.59 30.43 56.78
N SER A 2 -26.62 30.23 55.97
CA SER A 2 -27.02 28.94 55.43
C SER A 2 -26.21 28.43 54.23
N ASP A 3 -26.71 27.33 53.66
CA ASP A 3 -26.42 26.73 52.35
C ASP A 3 -25.28 25.69 52.43
N GLU A 4 -25.56 24.42 52.76
CA GLU A 4 -26.22 23.35 51.95
C GLU A 4 -25.29 22.90 50.79
N GLU A 5 -24.71 21.69 50.86
CA GLU A 5 -25.19 20.44 50.24
C GLU A 5 -25.23 20.53 48.68
N GLU A 6 -24.73 19.56 47.90
CA GLU A 6 -24.87 18.11 48.02
C GLU A 6 -23.56 17.32 47.77
N SER A 7 -23.61 16.00 48.00
CA SER A 7 -22.53 15.04 47.67
C SER A 7 -23.08 13.91 46.81
N PHE A 8 -22.52 13.71 45.61
CA PHE A 8 -22.94 12.64 44.70
C PHE A 8 -21.93 11.49 44.61
N ILE A 9 -22.37 10.31 45.05
CA ILE A 9 -21.63 9.06 44.97
C ILE A 9 -21.90 8.40 43.61
N ILE A 10 -20.85 8.21 42.81
CA ILE A 10 -20.96 7.44 41.57
C ILE A 10 -20.82 5.94 41.90
N LEU A 11 -21.95 5.23 41.96
CA LEU A 11 -21.97 3.77 42.03
C LEU A 11 -21.78 3.19 40.61
N GLY A 12 -20.73 2.40 40.43
CA GLY A 12 -20.47 1.70 39.17
C GLY A 12 -21.36 0.46 39.02
N SER A 13 -22.35 0.51 38.12
CA SER A 13 -23.15 -0.66 37.73
C SER A 13 -22.64 -1.25 36.42
N THR A 14 -22.16 -2.50 36.47
CA THR A 14 -21.70 -3.26 35.29
C THR A 14 -22.89 -3.66 34.41
N PRO A 15 -22.80 -3.55 33.06
CA PRO A 15 -23.83 -4.04 32.17
C PRO A 15 -24.05 -5.56 32.29
N THR A 16 -25.30 -5.99 32.21
CA THR A 16 -25.68 -7.41 32.06
C THR A 16 -25.42 -7.89 30.64
N GLU A 17 -24.71 -9.02 30.50
CA GLU A 17 -24.58 -9.76 29.25
C GLU A 17 -25.55 -10.94 29.27
N SER A 18 -26.37 -11.11 28.23
CA SER A 18 -27.43 -12.11 28.20
C SER A 18 -27.79 -12.56 26.79
N MET A 19 -28.05 -13.87 26.64
CA MET A 19 -28.63 -14.54 25.47
C MET A 19 -27.73 -14.63 24.21
N ASN A 20 -26.99 -15.73 24.13
CA ASN A 20 -26.85 -16.48 22.87
C ASN A 20 -27.25 -17.93 23.16
N TYR A 21 -28.10 -18.50 22.29
CA TYR A 21 -28.52 -19.90 22.39
C TYR A 21 -27.57 -20.82 21.62
N GLU A 22 -27.61 -22.11 22.00
CA GLU A 22 -26.98 -23.24 21.32
C GLU A 22 -27.47 -23.34 19.85
N ASN A 23 -26.83 -24.07 18.91
CA ASN A 23 -26.37 -25.45 19.08
C ASN A 23 -25.51 -25.99 17.91
N LEU A 24 -24.95 -27.19 18.11
CA LEU A 24 -24.50 -28.16 17.10
C LEU A 24 -23.41 -27.75 16.07
N SER A 25 -22.18 -28.20 16.32
CA SER A 25 -21.71 -29.43 15.65
C SER A 25 -20.63 -30.15 16.46
N ILE A 26 -20.53 -31.47 16.30
CA ILE A 26 -19.63 -32.39 16.99
C ILE A 26 -18.91 -33.25 15.94
N LEU A 27 -17.68 -33.69 16.25
CA LEU A 27 -16.71 -34.39 15.37
C LEU A 27 -16.05 -33.44 14.33
N GLU A 28 -14.81 -33.66 13.89
CA GLU A 28 -13.97 -34.86 14.05
C GLU A 28 -12.47 -34.50 14.21
N ILE A 29 -11.74 -35.20 15.09
CA ILE A 29 -10.28 -35.05 15.25
C ILE A 29 -9.60 -36.42 15.10
N GLU A 30 -9.11 -36.67 13.90
CA GLU A 30 -7.96 -37.52 13.52
C GLU A 30 -7.76 -37.28 12.00
N ARG A 31 -6.58 -37.40 11.38
CA ARG A 31 -5.43 -38.27 11.64
C ARG A 31 -4.16 -37.66 11.03
N LYS A 32 -3.01 -37.73 11.71
CA LYS A 32 -1.68 -37.46 11.08
C LYS A 32 -0.93 -38.77 10.83
N LYS A 33 -0.72 -39.14 9.55
CA LYS A 33 0.49 -39.81 8.99
C LYS A 33 0.21 -40.49 7.64
N SER A 34 0.98 -40.11 6.61
CA SER A 34 1.56 -41.03 5.63
C SER A 34 2.60 -40.29 4.78
N GLU A 35 3.87 -40.63 4.96
CA GLU A 35 4.95 -40.25 4.04
C GLU A 35 5.00 -41.28 2.90
N SER A 36 5.17 -40.86 1.64
CA SER A 36 6.11 -41.49 0.69
C SER A 36 6.12 -40.85 -0.71
N LEU A 37 7.29 -40.35 -1.10
CA LEU A 37 7.98 -40.61 -2.37
C LEU A 37 7.16 -40.89 -3.65
N THR A 38 7.25 -39.97 -4.62
CA THR A 38 7.89 -40.21 -5.95
C THR A 38 8.05 -38.84 -6.64
N ASN A 39 9.24 -38.36 -7.00
CA ASN A 39 10.13 -38.80 -8.09
C ASN A 39 9.43 -38.94 -9.46
N SER A 40 9.47 -37.89 -10.29
CA SER A 40 10.17 -37.98 -11.58
C SER A 40 10.45 -36.60 -12.21
N MET A 41 11.38 -36.59 -13.17
CA MET A 41 11.84 -35.47 -14.00
C MET A 41 10.70 -34.96 -14.92
N ASN A 42 10.69 -33.70 -15.40
CA ASN A 42 11.63 -33.25 -16.44
C ASN A 42 11.71 -31.74 -16.72
N LYS A 43 12.71 -31.40 -17.56
CA LYS A 43 12.90 -30.12 -18.28
C LYS A 43 11.71 -29.88 -19.25
N MET A 44 11.48 -28.73 -19.90
CA MET A 44 12.45 -27.86 -20.56
C MET A 44 11.86 -26.52 -21.07
N THR A 45 12.74 -25.51 -21.11
CA THR A 45 12.80 -24.28 -21.90
C THR A 45 11.66 -23.84 -22.84
N ILE A 46 11.23 -22.58 -22.61
CA ILE A 46 10.76 -21.53 -23.54
C ILE A 46 10.92 -21.79 -25.05
N SER A 47 9.86 -21.55 -25.84
CA SER A 47 9.95 -20.86 -27.14
C SER A 47 8.61 -20.29 -27.61
N THR A 48 8.67 -19.15 -28.31
CA THR A 48 7.55 -18.44 -28.94
C THR A 48 7.16 -19.01 -30.30
N GLN A 49 5.90 -18.89 -30.71
CA GLN A 49 5.57 -18.30 -32.02
C GLN A 49 4.08 -17.93 -32.17
N THR A 50 3.83 -16.87 -32.94
CA THR A 50 2.50 -16.36 -33.33
C THR A 50 2.21 -16.68 -34.80
N VAL A 51 1.05 -17.27 -35.12
CA VAL A 51 0.45 -17.23 -36.46
C VAL A 51 -1.07 -17.10 -36.33
N ASN A 52 -1.69 -16.31 -37.20
CA ASN A 52 -3.14 -16.13 -37.28
C ASN A 52 -3.84 -17.38 -37.84
N ASN A 53 -5.15 -17.55 -37.55
CA ASN A 53 -6.07 -17.93 -38.62
C ASN A 53 -7.52 -17.51 -38.36
N SER A 54 -8.32 -17.49 -39.42
CA SER A 54 -9.70 -16.98 -39.45
C SER A 54 -10.76 -18.01 -39.04
N GLY A 55 -11.92 -17.51 -38.61
CA GLY A 55 -13.12 -18.30 -38.36
C GLY A 55 -14.38 -17.50 -38.69
N ASN A 56 -14.94 -17.72 -39.89
CA ASN A 56 -16.19 -17.08 -40.31
C ASN A 56 -17.40 -17.75 -39.64
N TYR A 57 -18.34 -16.96 -39.11
CA TYR A 57 -19.77 -17.28 -39.18
C TYR A 57 -20.56 -16.01 -39.47
N SER A 58 -21.70 -16.16 -40.16
CA SER A 58 -22.40 -15.05 -40.81
C SER A 58 -23.92 -15.25 -40.78
N LEU A 59 -24.65 -14.16 -40.98
CA LEU A 59 -26.12 -14.03 -41.08
C LEU A 59 -26.94 -14.46 -39.84
N LEU A 60 -27.68 -13.49 -39.29
CA LEU A 60 -29.07 -13.32 -39.72
C LEU A 60 -29.39 -11.82 -39.84
N GLN A 61 -30.37 -11.47 -40.68
CA GLN A 61 -30.65 -10.09 -41.08
C GLN A 61 -32.15 -9.88 -41.31
N ASN A 62 -32.71 -8.85 -40.67
CA ASN A 62 -33.97 -8.13 -40.93
C ASN A 62 -34.03 -6.99 -39.88
N GLY A 63 -34.48 -5.75 -40.13
CA GLY A 63 -35.28 -5.25 -41.26
C GLY A 63 -36.77 -5.28 -40.90
N SER A 64 -37.51 -4.17 -40.78
CA SER A 64 -37.17 -2.75 -40.97
C SER A 64 -38.16 -1.86 -40.21
N ASN A 65 -37.80 -0.61 -39.89
CA ASN A 65 -38.49 0.59 -40.40
C ASN A 65 -37.97 1.89 -39.79
N GLU A 66 -38.13 2.98 -40.55
CA GLU A 66 -37.75 4.33 -40.19
C GLU A 66 -38.91 5.08 -39.49
N ASN A 67 -38.57 6.05 -38.64
CA ASN A 67 -39.20 7.36 -38.73
C ASN A 67 -38.32 8.45 -38.12
N LYS A 68 -38.35 9.65 -38.70
CA LYS A 68 -37.60 10.83 -38.22
C LYS A 68 -38.52 11.73 -37.40
N GLN A 69 -37.96 12.40 -36.40
CA GLN A 69 -38.29 13.80 -36.15
C GLN A 69 -37.14 14.51 -35.42
N ASP A 70 -36.88 15.75 -35.81
CA ASP A 70 -35.76 16.55 -35.35
C ASP A 70 -36.09 17.32 -34.06
N SER A 71 -35.13 17.47 -33.15
CA SER A 71 -35.02 18.67 -32.33
C SER A 71 -33.57 18.94 -31.92
N ILE A 72 -33.28 20.20 -31.59
CA ILE A 72 -31.92 20.72 -31.40
C ILE A 72 -31.68 20.94 -29.90
N THR A 73 -30.61 20.38 -29.35
CA THR A 73 -29.91 20.99 -28.20
C THR A 73 -28.42 20.65 -28.28
N ALA A 74 -27.56 21.64 -28.07
CA ALA A 74 -26.11 21.46 -28.07
C ALA A 74 -25.55 21.76 -26.67
N THR A 75 -24.82 20.81 -26.09
CA THR A 75 -23.98 21.04 -24.91
C THR A 75 -22.65 20.28 -25.01
N THR A 76 -21.59 21.07 -25.02
CA THR A 76 -20.17 20.75 -24.95
C THR A 76 -19.79 19.52 -24.13
N SER A 77 -19.24 18.48 -24.76
CA SER A 77 -18.47 17.43 -24.09
C SER A 77 -16.99 17.77 -24.10
N VAL A 78 -16.43 18.08 -22.93
CA VAL A 78 -14.98 18.25 -22.75
C VAL A 78 -14.32 16.87 -22.72
N GLY A 79 -13.33 16.64 -23.58
CA GLY A 79 -12.66 15.35 -23.71
C GLY A 79 -11.71 15.05 -22.55
N ASN A 80 -12.21 14.35 -21.52
CA ASN A 80 -11.37 13.78 -20.45
C ASN A 80 -10.61 12.54 -20.95
N GLN A 81 -9.48 12.76 -21.64
CA GLN A 81 -8.48 11.72 -21.83
C GLN A 81 -7.52 11.74 -20.64
N GLN A 82 -7.72 10.82 -19.68
CA GLN A 82 -6.66 10.48 -18.74
C GLN A 82 -5.59 9.67 -19.50
N PRO A 83 -4.29 10.02 -19.42
CA PRO A 83 -3.24 9.25 -20.06
C PRO A 83 -3.14 7.86 -19.42
N SER A 84 -2.93 6.84 -20.24
CA SER A 84 -2.78 5.47 -19.76
C SER A 84 -1.50 5.31 -18.95
N TYR A 85 -1.52 4.42 -17.95
CA TYR A 85 -0.33 4.01 -17.21
C TYR A 85 0.78 3.45 -18.14
N GLU A 86 0.42 2.96 -19.34
CA GLU A 86 1.39 2.59 -20.38
C GLU A 86 2.08 3.79 -21.06
N GLU A 87 1.38 4.91 -21.25
CA GLU A 87 1.95 6.12 -21.85
C GLU A 87 2.96 6.77 -20.89
N PHE A 88 2.65 6.78 -19.59
CA PHE A 88 3.59 7.23 -18.57
C PHE A 88 4.86 6.36 -18.55
N LYS A 89 4.73 5.03 -18.70
CA LYS A 89 5.88 4.11 -18.84
C LYS A 89 6.68 4.34 -20.13
N LYS A 90 6.03 4.62 -21.26
CA LYS A 90 6.73 4.98 -22.52
C LYS A 90 7.52 6.28 -22.34
N SER A 91 6.89 7.34 -21.86
CA SER A 91 7.55 8.64 -21.65
C SER A 91 8.73 8.55 -20.66
N PHE A 92 8.60 7.74 -19.61
CA PHE A 92 9.70 7.48 -18.67
C PHE A 92 10.88 6.75 -19.34
N ASN A 93 10.61 5.72 -20.15
CA ASN A 93 11.65 4.98 -20.87
C ASN A 93 12.33 5.83 -21.97
N GLU A 94 11.57 6.65 -22.71
CA GLU A 94 12.15 7.56 -23.72
C GLU A 94 13.07 8.60 -23.08
N LYS A 95 12.69 9.18 -21.93
CA LYS A 95 13.57 10.07 -21.15
C LYS A 95 14.83 9.35 -20.64
N GLN A 96 14.69 8.13 -20.10
CA GLN A 96 15.83 7.31 -19.68
C GLN A 96 16.80 7.00 -20.84
N GLN A 97 16.30 6.91 -22.07
CA GLN A 97 17.14 6.68 -23.26
C GLN A 97 17.82 7.97 -23.75
N GLN A 98 17.10 9.09 -23.80
CA GLN A 98 17.68 10.40 -24.13
C GLN A 98 18.78 10.84 -23.13
N ILE A 99 18.67 10.49 -21.85
CA ILE A 99 19.70 10.73 -20.83
C ILE A 99 20.98 9.91 -21.12
N LYS A 100 20.83 8.65 -21.59
CA LYS A 100 21.98 7.80 -21.96
C LYS A 100 22.69 8.31 -23.21
N GLU A 101 21.95 8.78 -24.22
CA GLU A 101 22.52 9.36 -25.44
C GLU A 101 23.20 10.71 -25.16
N SER A 102 22.63 11.54 -24.27
CA SER A 102 23.23 12.80 -23.83
C SER A 102 24.59 12.61 -23.11
N LEU A 103 24.78 11.49 -22.41
CA LEU A 103 26.06 11.18 -21.75
C LEU A 103 27.23 10.93 -22.72
N VAL A 104 26.96 10.58 -23.97
CA VAL A 104 28.00 10.29 -24.99
C VAL A 104 28.60 11.58 -25.57
N VAL A 105 27.84 12.68 -25.58
CA VAL A 105 28.21 13.96 -26.22
C VAL A 105 29.05 14.87 -25.29
N ALA A 106 29.00 14.65 -23.98
CA ALA A 106 29.62 15.53 -22.98
C ALA A 106 31.16 15.41 -22.83
N ASN A 107 31.84 14.58 -23.62
CA ASN A 107 33.29 14.31 -23.52
C ASN A 107 34.17 15.21 -24.41
N GLY A 108 33.71 16.42 -24.76
CA GLY A 108 34.35 17.26 -25.78
C GLY A 108 34.71 18.69 -25.35
N PHE A 109 35.67 18.89 -24.44
CA PHE A 109 36.30 20.22 -24.26
C PHE A 109 37.82 20.18 -23.95
N SER A 110 38.59 20.47 -25.01
CA SER A 110 39.79 21.30 -25.05
C SER A 110 40.88 21.18 -23.96
N HIS A 111 41.99 20.53 -24.32
CA HIS A 111 43.31 20.83 -23.75
C HIS A 111 43.74 22.28 -24.09
N PRO A 112 44.22 23.08 -23.12
CA PRO A 112 45.02 24.27 -23.41
C PRO A 112 46.46 23.87 -23.77
N ASN A 113 47.00 24.46 -24.83
CA ASN A 113 48.35 24.22 -25.32
C ASN A 113 49.41 24.78 -24.35
N LYS A 114 50.37 23.94 -23.92
CA LYS A 114 51.69 24.39 -23.42
C LYS A 114 52.81 23.48 -23.90
N ASN A 115 53.44 23.89 -25.00
CA ASN A 115 54.86 23.61 -25.20
C ASN A 115 55.66 24.29 -24.08
N ASP A 116 56.44 23.51 -23.31
CA ASP A 116 57.62 24.05 -22.62
C ASP A 116 58.68 22.96 -22.37
N SER A 117 59.59 22.83 -23.35
CA SER A 117 61.03 22.94 -23.13
C SER A 117 61.72 22.13 -22.00
N LEU A 118 61.57 20.80 -21.95
CA LEU A 118 62.42 19.95 -21.08
C LEU A 118 62.90 18.61 -21.68
N SER A 119 62.93 18.51 -23.01
CA SER A 119 63.47 17.36 -23.74
C SER A 119 65.01 17.35 -23.82
N ASN A 120 65.71 17.21 -22.68
CA ASN A 120 67.18 17.09 -22.69
C ASN A 120 67.82 16.40 -21.46
N SER A 121 67.20 15.34 -20.91
CA SER A 121 67.77 14.61 -19.75
C SER A 121 67.47 13.10 -19.70
N GLN A 122 67.06 12.49 -20.82
CA GLN A 122 66.51 11.12 -20.83
C GLN A 122 67.55 10.00 -21.12
N ASN A 123 68.85 10.35 -21.25
CA ASN A 123 69.90 9.41 -21.66
C ASN A 123 70.73 8.79 -20.50
N PHE A 124 70.33 8.98 -19.23
CA PHE A 124 71.08 8.49 -18.05
C PHE A 124 70.40 7.36 -17.27
N ILE A 125 69.20 6.91 -17.68
CA ILE A 125 68.29 6.17 -16.78
C ILE A 125 68.74 4.74 -16.43
N ASN A 126 69.47 4.04 -17.30
CA ASN A 126 69.94 2.66 -17.07
C ASN A 126 71.48 2.51 -17.08
N GLY A 127 72.24 3.60 -16.99
CA GLY A 127 73.70 3.55 -17.06
C GLY A 127 74.34 3.38 -15.68
N GLU A 128 75.19 2.37 -15.49
CA GLU A 128 76.04 2.27 -14.30
C GLU A 128 76.93 3.51 -14.19
N VAL A 129 76.70 4.36 -13.19
CA VAL A 129 77.49 5.57 -13.00
C VAL A 129 78.86 5.22 -12.42
N ASN A 130 79.80 4.99 -13.33
CA ASN A 130 81.22 4.87 -13.02
C ASN A 130 81.81 6.28 -12.84
N ILE A 131 82.21 6.63 -11.62
CA ILE A 131 82.78 7.94 -11.30
C ILE A 131 83.97 8.29 -12.21
N TYR A 132 84.79 7.30 -12.56
CA TYR A 132 85.97 7.51 -13.40
C TYR A 132 85.63 7.89 -14.86
N SER A 133 84.41 7.65 -15.35
CA SER A 133 83.99 8.12 -16.69
C SER A 133 83.38 9.52 -16.68
N GLN A 134 82.78 9.96 -15.57
CA GLN A 134 82.31 11.34 -15.39
C GLN A 134 83.44 12.30 -14.96
N PHE A 135 84.42 11.82 -14.20
CA PHE A 135 85.55 12.61 -13.70
C PHE A 135 86.89 11.91 -13.94
N PRO A 136 87.40 11.85 -15.20
CA PRO A 136 88.66 11.18 -15.53
C PRO A 136 89.89 11.67 -14.73
N SER A 137 89.84 12.91 -14.24
CA SER A 137 90.87 13.51 -13.37
C SER A 137 91.18 12.70 -12.11
N LEU A 138 90.20 11.92 -11.61
CA LEU A 138 90.35 11.09 -10.40
C LEU A 138 91.25 9.86 -10.59
N MET A 139 91.54 9.44 -11.83
CA MET A 139 92.52 8.37 -12.09
C MET A 139 93.98 8.82 -11.85
N ASN A 140 94.27 10.13 -11.93
CA ASN A 140 95.64 10.65 -11.95
C ASN A 140 96.01 11.46 -10.69
N GLY A 141 95.11 11.59 -9.71
CA GLY A 141 95.33 12.37 -8.49
C GLY A 141 95.99 11.54 -7.38
N SER A 142 97.23 11.86 -7.02
CA SER A 142 98.03 11.13 -6.00
C SER A 142 97.58 11.30 -4.55
N HIS A 143 96.39 11.84 -4.29
CA HIS A 143 95.91 12.27 -2.96
C HIS A 143 94.44 11.92 -2.66
N THR A 144 93.80 11.08 -3.47
CA THR A 144 92.46 10.52 -3.17
C THR A 144 92.55 9.01 -3.05
N SER A 145 92.12 8.45 -1.94
CA SER A 145 92.15 7.00 -1.73
C SER A 145 91.03 6.29 -2.49
N ASN A 146 91.26 5.04 -2.86
CA ASN A 146 90.25 4.20 -3.54
C ASN A 146 88.99 4.03 -2.65
N SER A 147 89.14 4.06 -1.33
CA SER A 147 88.03 4.01 -0.37
C SER A 147 87.08 5.21 -0.50
N GLU A 148 87.61 6.42 -0.64
CA GLU A 148 86.80 7.64 -0.83
C GLU A 148 86.05 7.61 -2.17
N VAL A 149 86.68 7.12 -3.23
CA VAL A 149 86.01 6.98 -4.54
C VAL A 149 84.89 5.94 -4.51
N GLN A 150 85.06 4.83 -3.79
CA GLN A 150 84.00 3.84 -3.57
C GLN A 150 82.85 4.42 -2.74
N GLN A 151 83.15 5.16 -1.66
CA GLN A 151 82.12 5.81 -0.84
C GLN A 151 81.32 6.85 -1.65
N LEU A 152 82.00 7.66 -2.47
CA LEU A 152 81.33 8.56 -3.42
C LEU A 152 80.44 7.80 -4.42
N GLN A 153 80.87 6.63 -4.90
CA GLN A 153 80.06 5.84 -5.84
C GLN A 153 78.80 5.27 -5.18
N THR A 154 78.88 4.85 -3.91
CA THR A 154 77.71 4.46 -3.10
C THR A 154 76.76 5.64 -2.92
N LEU A 155 77.26 6.80 -2.46
CA LEU A 155 76.46 8.01 -2.27
C LEU A 155 75.78 8.48 -3.58
N MET A 156 76.42 8.32 -4.74
CA MET A 156 75.81 8.64 -6.03
C MET A 156 74.71 7.64 -6.44
N LYS A 157 74.86 6.34 -6.14
CA LYS A 157 73.80 5.33 -6.34
C LYS A 157 72.59 5.60 -5.43
N GLU A 158 72.84 5.89 -4.15
CA GLU A 158 71.80 6.26 -3.18
C GLU A 158 71.07 7.54 -3.58
N ASN A 159 71.80 8.57 -4.03
CA ASN A 159 71.20 9.81 -4.52
C ASN A 159 70.30 9.59 -5.76
N LEU A 160 70.73 8.73 -6.69
CA LEU A 160 69.93 8.34 -7.85
C LEU A 160 68.65 7.59 -7.42
N GLN A 161 68.77 6.62 -6.51
CA GLN A 161 67.63 5.86 -5.98
C GLN A 161 66.65 6.76 -5.21
N LEU A 162 67.14 7.70 -4.40
CA LEU A 162 66.32 8.71 -3.72
C LEU A 162 65.60 9.61 -4.72
N LYS A 163 66.27 10.04 -5.80
CA LYS A 163 65.68 10.84 -6.87
C LYS A 163 64.59 10.08 -7.62
N GLU A 164 64.80 8.80 -7.93
CA GLU A 164 63.77 7.93 -8.50
C GLU A 164 62.58 7.74 -7.55
N ASN A 165 62.83 7.45 -6.26
CA ASN A 165 61.78 7.25 -5.27
C ASN A 165 60.95 8.52 -5.07
N LEU A 166 61.60 9.69 -5.08
CA LEU A 166 60.94 11.00 -5.07
C LEU A 166 60.11 11.24 -6.34
N GLN A 167 60.60 10.84 -7.52
CA GLN A 167 59.82 10.92 -8.77
C GLN A 167 58.60 9.99 -8.76
N LYS A 168 58.77 8.74 -8.31
CA LYS A 168 57.69 7.75 -8.15
C LYS A 168 56.63 8.23 -7.15
N SER A 169 57.06 8.77 -6.01
CA SER A 169 56.17 9.38 -4.99
C SER A 169 55.41 10.59 -5.54
N ASN A 170 56.09 11.52 -6.22
CA ASN A 170 55.44 12.67 -6.86
C ASN A 170 54.43 12.27 -7.96
N LEU A 171 54.71 11.22 -8.73
CA LEU A 171 53.76 10.68 -9.70
C LEU A 171 52.54 10.07 -9.00
N GLN A 172 52.73 9.33 -7.90
CA GLN A 172 51.62 8.74 -7.16
C GLN A 172 50.77 9.81 -6.47
N MET A 173 51.35 10.84 -5.87
CA MET A 173 50.59 11.97 -5.32
C MET A 173 49.74 12.67 -6.38
N ARG A 174 50.23 12.80 -7.62
CA ARG A 174 49.44 13.35 -8.75
C ARG A 174 48.29 12.42 -9.16
N LYS A 175 48.48 11.10 -9.17
CA LYS A 175 47.39 10.13 -9.42
C LYS A 175 46.31 10.23 -8.34
N ASN A 176 46.71 10.11 -7.07
CA ASN A 176 45.80 10.20 -5.92
C ASN A 176 45.00 11.52 -5.93
N PHE A 177 45.62 12.64 -6.34
CA PHE A 177 44.93 13.93 -6.47
C PHE A 177 43.85 13.90 -7.57
N VAL A 178 44.13 13.34 -8.74
CA VAL A 178 43.15 13.22 -9.84
C VAL A 178 42.02 12.26 -9.46
N GLU A 179 42.33 11.14 -8.80
CA GLU A 179 41.35 10.16 -8.30
C GLU A 179 40.43 10.79 -7.24
N MET A 180 41.01 11.53 -6.28
CA MET A 180 40.26 12.30 -5.28
C MET A 180 39.37 13.38 -5.94
N GLN A 181 39.89 14.10 -6.95
CA GLN A 181 39.11 15.12 -7.67
C GLN A 181 37.96 14.50 -8.46
N LYS A 182 38.16 13.32 -9.07
CA LYS A 182 37.09 12.56 -9.72
C LYS A 182 36.02 12.14 -8.71
N TRP A 183 36.41 11.49 -7.61
CA TRP A 183 35.49 11.05 -6.57
C TRP A 183 34.67 12.21 -5.97
N GLN A 184 35.31 13.37 -5.74
CA GLN A 184 34.61 14.58 -5.29
C GLN A 184 33.59 15.11 -6.31
N ASN A 185 33.78 14.89 -7.61
CA ASN A 185 32.83 15.28 -8.64
C ASN A 185 31.70 14.25 -8.78
N ASP A 186 32.03 12.96 -8.75
CA ASP A 186 31.06 11.86 -8.74
C ASP A 186 30.07 12.02 -7.57
N VAL A 187 30.58 12.27 -6.34
CA VAL A 187 29.76 12.53 -5.14
C VAL A 187 28.90 13.80 -5.24
N LYS A 188 29.38 14.87 -5.92
CA LYS A 188 28.55 16.08 -6.15
C LYS A 188 27.40 15.78 -7.12
N VAL A 189 27.66 15.05 -8.20
CA VAL A 189 26.65 14.66 -9.19
C VAL A 189 25.61 13.73 -8.56
N ASP A 190 26.05 12.77 -7.75
CA ASP A 190 25.16 11.84 -7.07
C ASP A 190 24.28 12.52 -6.02
N ARG A 191 24.88 13.40 -5.20
CA ARG A 191 24.12 14.26 -4.27
C ARG A 191 23.10 15.15 -4.98
N ALA A 192 23.41 15.66 -6.18
CA ALA A 192 22.46 16.46 -6.96
C ALA A 192 21.24 15.63 -7.39
N LYS A 193 21.45 14.41 -7.94
CA LYS A 193 20.37 13.49 -8.28
C LYS A 193 19.50 13.12 -7.08
N HIS A 194 20.12 12.87 -5.93
CA HIS A 194 19.38 12.58 -4.70
C HIS A 194 18.52 13.76 -4.22
N LEU A 195 19.01 15.00 -4.35
CA LEU A 195 18.21 16.19 -4.04
C LEU A 195 17.05 16.39 -5.03
N GLU A 196 17.28 16.15 -6.33
CA GLU A 196 16.26 16.18 -7.37
C GLU A 196 15.14 15.15 -7.11
N LEU A 197 15.50 13.88 -6.86
CA LEU A 197 14.55 12.81 -6.54
C LEU A 197 13.75 13.10 -5.24
N ILE A 198 14.38 13.71 -4.23
CA ILE A 198 13.69 14.15 -3.01
C ILE A 198 12.70 15.29 -3.32
N GLN A 199 13.04 16.20 -4.24
CA GLN A 199 12.16 17.30 -4.66
C GLN A 199 10.97 16.79 -5.50
N GLU A 200 11.19 15.86 -6.42
CA GLU A 200 10.11 15.17 -7.15
C GLU A 200 9.17 14.41 -6.19
N SER A 201 9.76 13.66 -5.24
CA SER A 201 8.99 12.92 -4.23
C SER A 201 8.13 13.84 -3.35
N LYS A 202 8.66 15.00 -2.94
CA LYS A 202 7.88 16.01 -2.20
C LYS A 202 6.73 16.56 -3.03
N LYS A 203 6.97 16.93 -4.29
CA LYS A 203 5.93 17.44 -5.20
C LYS A 203 4.81 16.41 -5.41
N ALA A 204 5.14 15.14 -5.56
CA ALA A 204 4.16 14.07 -5.65
C ALA A 204 3.33 13.89 -4.36
N ILE A 205 3.96 14.04 -3.18
CA ILE A 205 3.26 14.03 -1.89
C ILE A 205 2.33 15.24 -1.74
N GLU A 206 2.77 16.44 -2.13
CA GLU A 206 1.96 17.67 -2.11
C GLU A 206 0.75 17.58 -3.05
N GLU A 207 0.93 17.03 -4.25
CA GLU A 207 -0.16 16.75 -5.21
C GLU A 207 -1.16 15.73 -4.65
N LEU A 208 -0.68 14.62 -4.06
CA LEU A 208 -1.54 13.62 -3.42
C LEU A 208 -2.24 14.14 -2.16
N GLN A 209 -1.64 15.06 -1.40
CA GLN A 209 -2.30 15.71 -0.27
C GLN A 209 -3.40 16.67 -0.73
N SER A 210 -3.16 17.40 -1.82
CA SER A 210 -4.14 18.29 -2.44
C SER A 210 -5.36 17.52 -2.98
N THR A 211 -5.14 16.42 -3.73
CA THR A 211 -6.25 15.60 -4.25
C THR A 211 -7.01 14.85 -3.16
N ASN A 212 -6.32 14.29 -2.16
CA ASN A 212 -7.00 13.68 -1.00
C ASN A 212 -7.84 14.70 -0.24
N LYS A 213 -7.38 15.94 -0.07
CA LYS A 213 -8.19 16.99 0.54
C LYS A 213 -9.43 17.29 -0.31
N ALA A 214 -9.29 17.51 -1.62
CA ALA A 214 -10.42 17.79 -2.50
C ALA A 214 -11.47 16.67 -2.48
N LEU A 215 -11.05 15.40 -2.42
CA LEU A 215 -11.95 14.24 -2.30
C LEU A 215 -12.62 14.13 -0.91
N ILE A 216 -11.97 14.60 0.17
CA ILE A 216 -12.58 14.70 1.49
C ILE A 216 -13.65 15.80 1.50
N ASP A 217 -13.34 16.96 0.92
CA ASP A 217 -14.25 18.10 0.81
C ASP A 217 -15.49 17.71 -0.05
N GLU A 218 -15.29 17.12 -1.24
CA GLU A 218 -16.37 16.61 -2.11
C GLU A 218 -17.24 15.54 -1.41
N LYS A 219 -16.62 14.62 -0.66
CA LYS A 219 -17.34 13.61 0.12
C LYS A 219 -18.15 14.22 1.25
N SER A 220 -17.68 15.30 1.87
CA SER A 220 -18.42 16.05 2.90
C SER A 220 -19.67 16.68 2.29
N ASP A 221 -19.52 17.38 1.17
CA ASP A 221 -20.62 17.96 0.38
C ASP A 221 -21.70 16.93 0.00
N LEU A 222 -21.29 15.73 -0.43
CA LEU A 222 -22.20 14.64 -0.78
C LEU A 222 -22.95 14.09 0.44
N ILE A 223 -22.28 13.96 1.59
CA ILE A 223 -22.90 13.54 2.86
C ILE A 223 -23.90 14.60 3.35
N GLU A 224 -23.61 15.89 3.19
CA GLU A 224 -24.53 16.96 3.58
C GLU A 224 -25.78 17.01 2.69
N LYS A 225 -25.61 16.85 1.36
CA LYS A 225 -26.73 16.71 0.41
C LYS A 225 -27.63 15.50 0.75
N GLN A 226 -27.04 14.33 0.99
CA GLN A 226 -27.78 13.13 1.40
C GLN A 226 -28.50 13.31 2.74
N ARG A 227 -27.91 14.02 3.71
CA ARG A 227 -28.58 14.36 4.98
C ARG A 227 -29.80 15.26 4.77
N PHE A 228 -29.68 16.27 3.89
CA PHE A 228 -30.80 17.16 3.55
C PHE A 228 -31.94 16.41 2.84
N GLU A 229 -31.62 15.52 1.90
CA GLU A 229 -32.60 14.66 1.23
C GLU A 229 -33.30 13.72 2.22
N ILE A 230 -32.55 13.04 3.10
CA ILE A 230 -33.10 12.15 4.13
C ILE A 230 -34.03 12.90 5.08
N GLU A 231 -33.63 14.08 5.56
CA GLU A 231 -34.47 14.86 6.49
C GLU A 231 -35.73 15.41 5.79
N THR A 232 -35.63 15.78 4.50
CA THR A 232 -36.79 16.17 3.68
C THR A 232 -37.79 15.02 3.50
N VAL A 233 -37.30 13.81 3.18
CA VAL A 233 -38.13 12.61 3.07
C VAL A 233 -38.76 12.23 4.42
N LYS A 234 -37.98 12.30 5.50
CA LYS A 234 -38.44 12.06 6.88
C LYS A 234 -39.53 13.03 7.32
N MET A 235 -39.40 14.31 7.00
CA MET A 235 -40.45 15.32 7.23
C MET A 235 -41.73 14.97 6.46
N HIS A 236 -41.64 14.66 5.16
CA HIS A 236 -42.80 14.29 4.35
C HIS A 236 -43.50 12.99 4.80
N LEU A 237 -42.73 12.01 5.28
CA LEU A 237 -43.27 10.80 5.91
C LEU A 237 -43.96 11.10 7.25
N SER A 238 -43.42 12.04 8.05
CA SER A 238 -44.04 12.46 9.31
C SER A 238 -45.35 13.23 9.10
N ASP A 239 -45.44 14.09 8.07
CA ASP A 239 -46.68 14.78 7.72
C ASP A 239 -47.75 13.80 7.23
N LYS A 240 -47.38 12.81 6.40
CA LYS A 240 -48.28 11.72 5.97
C LYS A 240 -48.73 10.84 7.13
N LEU A 241 -47.85 10.55 8.09
CA LEU A 241 -48.23 9.81 9.29
C LEU A 241 -49.31 10.57 10.08
N ARG A 242 -49.10 11.86 10.35
CA ARG A 242 -50.12 12.73 10.99
C ARG A 242 -51.43 12.74 10.19
N GLU A 243 -51.38 12.91 8.86
CA GLU A 243 -52.58 12.91 8.00
C GLU A 243 -53.35 11.58 8.13
N THR A 244 -52.65 10.44 8.13
CA THR A 244 -53.29 9.12 8.30
C THR A 244 -53.84 8.89 9.71
N GLU A 245 -53.18 9.39 10.76
CA GLU A 245 -53.68 9.38 12.13
C GLU A 245 -54.93 10.24 12.30
N GLU A 246 -54.95 11.45 11.73
CA GLU A 246 -56.11 12.35 11.73
C GLU A 246 -57.31 11.71 11.02
N ASN A 247 -57.10 11.14 9.82
CA ASN A 247 -58.13 10.41 9.07
C ASN A 247 -58.67 9.19 9.84
N LEU A 248 -57.79 8.40 10.48
CA LEU A 248 -58.21 7.28 11.33
C LEU A 248 -59.02 7.73 12.55
N ASN A 249 -58.72 8.90 13.11
CA ASN A 249 -59.45 9.43 14.25
C ASN A 249 -60.84 9.97 13.85
N VAL A 250 -60.96 10.60 12.68
CA VAL A 250 -62.26 10.97 12.07
C VAL A 250 -63.11 9.72 11.80
N PHE A 251 -62.53 8.67 11.21
CA PHE A 251 -63.23 7.40 10.98
C PHE A 251 -63.68 6.75 12.30
N ARG A 252 -62.83 6.78 13.34
CA ARG A 252 -63.18 6.29 14.68
C ARG A 252 -64.35 7.07 15.31
N SER A 253 -64.43 8.38 15.11
CA SER A 253 -65.59 9.18 15.57
C SER A 253 -66.86 8.74 14.85
N SER A 254 -66.85 8.72 13.51
CA SER A 254 -68.00 8.31 12.70
C SER A 254 -68.51 6.90 13.06
N LEU A 255 -67.61 5.96 13.34
CA LEU A 255 -67.94 4.62 13.81
C LEU A 255 -68.56 4.62 15.23
N HIS A 256 -68.10 5.52 16.12
CA HIS A 256 -68.74 5.72 17.42
C HIS A 256 -70.16 6.29 17.27
N ASP A 257 -70.32 7.34 16.45
CA ASP A 257 -71.60 8.00 16.21
C ASP A 257 -72.63 7.01 15.63
N ALA A 258 -72.27 6.28 14.57
CA ALA A 258 -73.10 5.24 13.96
C ALA A 258 -73.40 4.05 14.89
N LYS A 259 -72.55 3.80 15.89
CA LYS A 259 -72.86 2.83 16.95
C LYS A 259 -73.91 3.38 17.93
N THR A 260 -73.79 4.63 18.37
CA THR A 260 -74.80 5.23 19.27
C THR A 260 -76.18 5.31 18.61
N GLU A 261 -76.25 5.56 17.31
CA GLU A 261 -77.51 5.47 16.55
C GLU A 261 -78.07 4.04 16.55
N ASN A 262 -77.24 3.01 16.30
CA ASN A 262 -77.67 1.62 16.38
C ASN A 262 -78.15 1.21 17.78
N ASP A 263 -77.49 1.66 18.84
CA ASP A 263 -77.90 1.40 20.21
C ASP A 263 -79.27 2.09 20.51
N GLU A 264 -79.51 3.31 20.00
CA GLU A 264 -80.80 4.00 20.12
C GLU A 264 -81.92 3.35 19.27
N LEU A 265 -81.61 2.89 18.05
CA LEU A 265 -82.53 2.13 17.20
C LEU A 265 -82.89 0.78 17.83
N THR A 266 -81.92 0.09 18.44
CA THR A 266 -82.14 -1.16 19.17
C THR A 266 -83.02 -0.95 20.39
N LYS A 267 -82.83 0.17 21.11
CA LYS A 267 -83.73 0.58 22.20
C LYS A 267 -85.16 0.81 21.69
N LYS A 268 -85.33 1.63 20.64
CA LYS A 268 -86.63 1.88 19.99
C LYS A 268 -87.30 0.58 19.52
N LEU A 269 -86.53 -0.37 18.98
CA LEU A 269 -87.01 -1.70 18.60
C LEU A 269 -87.53 -2.49 19.82
N SER A 270 -86.80 -2.51 20.93
CA SER A 270 -87.21 -3.21 22.16
C SER A 270 -88.48 -2.61 22.79
N GLU A 271 -88.63 -1.28 22.76
CA GLU A 271 -89.85 -0.58 23.18
C GLU A 271 -91.05 -0.99 22.31
N LYS A 272 -90.87 -1.07 20.97
CA LYS A 272 -91.92 -1.54 20.04
C LYS A 272 -92.25 -3.02 20.23
N LEU A 273 -91.25 -3.88 20.44
CA LEU A 273 -91.45 -5.31 20.73
C LEU A 273 -92.26 -5.50 22.01
N SER A 274 -91.96 -4.75 23.09
CA SER A 274 -92.75 -4.79 24.33
C SER A 274 -94.22 -4.37 24.09
N ILE A 275 -94.46 -3.34 23.28
CA ILE A 275 -95.83 -2.94 22.91
C ILE A 275 -96.54 -4.07 22.13
N ILE A 276 -95.87 -4.68 21.14
CA ILE A 276 -96.42 -5.81 20.37
C ILE A 276 -96.74 -6.99 21.29
N GLN A 277 -95.87 -7.31 22.25
CA GLN A 277 -96.07 -8.42 23.20
C GLN A 277 -97.27 -8.18 24.13
N ASN A 278 -97.45 -6.94 24.61
CA ASN A 278 -98.65 -6.53 25.37
C ASN A 278 -99.94 -6.55 24.52
N LEU A 279 -99.85 -6.20 23.24
CA LEU A 279 -100.99 -6.28 22.32
C LEU A 279 -101.34 -7.74 21.98
N ALA A 280 -100.35 -8.60 21.75
CA ALA A 280 -100.54 -10.02 21.48
C ALA A 280 -101.25 -10.73 22.65
N PHE A 281 -100.80 -10.52 23.89
CA PHE A 281 -101.47 -11.04 25.10
C PHE A 281 -102.93 -10.53 25.23
N LYS A 282 -103.21 -9.31 24.75
CA LYS A 282 -104.58 -8.77 24.74
C LYS A 282 -105.43 -9.31 23.59
N ILE A 283 -104.83 -9.66 22.44
CA ILE A 283 -105.49 -10.38 21.34
C ILE A 283 -105.83 -11.80 21.81
N GLU A 284 -104.87 -12.55 22.35
CA GLU A 284 -105.07 -13.89 22.92
C GLU A 284 -106.21 -13.90 23.97
N LYS A 285 -106.25 -12.90 24.87
CA LYS A 285 -107.37 -12.73 25.79
C LYS A 285 -108.70 -12.48 25.09
N LEU A 286 -108.76 -11.59 24.10
CA LEU A 286 -109.99 -11.32 23.34
C LEU A 286 -110.44 -12.53 22.51
N GLU A 287 -109.51 -13.31 21.96
CA GLU A 287 -109.79 -14.53 21.22
C GLU A 287 -110.49 -15.55 22.13
N THR A 288 -109.96 -15.80 23.34
CA THR A 288 -110.64 -16.65 24.36
C THR A 288 -111.99 -16.08 24.86
N GLU A 289 -112.23 -14.77 24.75
CA GLU A 289 -113.54 -14.16 25.00
C GLU A 289 -114.53 -14.31 23.81
N THR A 290 -114.04 -14.66 22.61
CA THR A 290 -114.86 -14.73 21.37
C THR A 290 -115.19 -16.14 20.86
N GLU A 291 -114.67 -17.21 21.46
CA GLU A 291 -114.96 -18.61 21.07
C GLU A 291 -116.44 -19.05 21.19
N GLY A 292 -117.33 -18.16 21.68
CA GLY A 292 -118.75 -18.43 21.90
C GLY A 292 -119.70 -18.26 20.70
N TYR A 293 -119.24 -17.86 19.51
CA TYR A 293 -120.14 -17.47 18.41
C TYR A 293 -120.03 -18.33 17.13
N VAL A 294 -121.15 -18.99 16.79
CA VAL A 294 -121.34 -19.80 15.57
C VAL A 294 -122.25 -19.08 14.59
N LEU A 295 -121.95 -19.15 13.27
CA LEU A 295 -122.80 -18.59 12.21
C LEU A 295 -123.12 -19.65 11.13
N CYS A 296 -124.38 -19.70 10.66
CA CYS A 296 -124.89 -20.77 9.80
C CYS A 296 -125.61 -20.28 8.51
N LYS A 297 -125.24 -20.89 7.38
CA LYS A 297 -126.00 -21.21 6.13
C LYS A 297 -127.32 -20.48 5.78
N ALA A 298 -127.49 -20.12 4.48
CA ALA A 298 -128.62 -20.60 3.63
C ALA A 298 -128.55 -20.19 2.12
N ASN A 299 -129.25 -20.96 1.28
CA ASN A 299 -129.22 -21.03 -0.20
C ASN A 299 -130.22 -20.10 -0.96
N GLN A 300 -129.93 -19.79 -2.25
CA GLN A 300 -130.77 -19.80 -3.50
C GLN A 300 -132.28 -19.34 -3.49
N PRO A 301 -133.11 -19.42 -4.58
CA PRO A 301 -132.92 -19.60 -6.05
C PRO A 301 -133.64 -18.52 -6.93
N SER A 302 -133.72 -18.71 -8.27
CA SER A 302 -134.99 -18.64 -9.07
C SER A 302 -134.77 -18.67 -10.62
N MET A 303 -135.86 -18.85 -11.40
CA MET A 303 -135.94 -18.89 -12.88
C MET A 303 -137.27 -18.27 -13.37
N VAL A 304 -137.45 -18.04 -14.69
CA VAL A 304 -138.69 -18.32 -15.50
C VAL A 304 -138.50 -17.89 -16.99
N SER A 305 -139.39 -18.33 -17.90
CA SER A 305 -139.32 -18.23 -19.37
C SER A 305 -140.65 -17.74 -20.00
N ILE A 306 -140.62 -17.23 -21.25
CA ILE A 306 -141.76 -16.91 -22.16
C ILE A 306 -141.33 -17.12 -23.63
N ALA A 307 -142.28 -17.35 -24.55
CA ALA A 307 -142.06 -17.90 -25.91
C ALA A 307 -142.54 -16.95 -27.07
N PRO A 308 -142.77 -17.38 -28.35
CA PRO A 308 -141.99 -16.86 -29.48
C PRO A 308 -142.82 -16.23 -30.65
N ASP A 309 -142.12 -15.74 -31.68
CA ASP A 309 -142.69 -15.38 -32.99
C ASP A 309 -141.79 -15.90 -34.15
N TYR A 310 -142.33 -16.00 -35.37
CA TYR A 310 -141.84 -16.89 -36.44
C TYR A 310 -140.92 -16.25 -37.49
N ILE A 311 -139.62 -16.52 -37.35
CA ILE A 311 -138.65 -16.75 -38.44
C ILE A 311 -137.96 -18.09 -38.11
N GLN A 312 -137.35 -18.82 -39.07
CA GLN A 312 -136.74 -20.14 -38.82
C GLN A 312 -135.67 -20.08 -37.72
N LYS A 313 -136.09 -20.42 -36.51
CA LYS A 313 -135.39 -20.05 -35.27
C LYS A 313 -134.19 -20.92 -34.96
N VAL A 314 -134.21 -22.18 -35.40
CA VAL A 314 -133.17 -23.19 -35.12
C VAL A 314 -131.79 -22.71 -35.60
N GLU A 315 -131.66 -22.39 -36.88
CA GLU A 315 -130.37 -21.99 -37.47
C GLU A 315 -129.84 -20.68 -36.86
N HIS A 316 -130.70 -19.69 -36.65
CA HIS A 316 -130.28 -18.41 -36.06
C HIS A 316 -129.92 -18.54 -34.56
N GLU A 317 -130.64 -19.37 -33.81
CA GLU A 317 -130.37 -19.58 -32.37
C GLU A 317 -129.12 -20.45 -32.16
N GLU A 318 -128.87 -21.43 -33.03
CA GLU A 318 -127.60 -22.16 -33.10
C GLU A 318 -126.42 -21.24 -33.47
N ILE A 319 -126.59 -20.35 -34.45
CA ILE A 319 -125.56 -19.36 -34.83
C ILE A 319 -125.29 -18.41 -33.66
N VAL A 320 -126.31 -17.91 -32.96
CA VAL A 320 -126.15 -17.03 -31.80
C VAL A 320 -125.51 -17.76 -30.60
N GLN A 321 -125.80 -19.04 -30.37
CA GLN A 321 -125.10 -19.83 -29.35
C GLN A 321 -123.63 -20.08 -29.74
N ARG A 322 -123.36 -20.42 -31.00
CA ARG A 322 -122.01 -20.62 -31.54
C ARG A 322 -121.17 -19.36 -31.41
N LEU A 323 -121.70 -18.21 -31.84
CA LEU A 323 -121.04 -16.90 -31.71
C LEU A 323 -120.84 -16.49 -30.24
N LYS A 324 -121.71 -16.89 -29.31
CA LYS A 324 -121.50 -16.65 -27.86
C LYS A 324 -120.35 -17.50 -27.30
N LEU A 325 -120.28 -18.78 -27.66
CA LEU A 325 -119.18 -19.67 -27.28
C LEU A 325 -117.86 -19.20 -27.89
N GLU A 326 -117.87 -18.79 -29.16
CA GLU A 326 -116.71 -18.22 -29.87
C GLU A 326 -116.25 -16.89 -29.25
N ASN A 327 -117.17 -16.00 -28.86
CA ASN A 327 -116.83 -14.77 -28.11
C ASN A 327 -116.32 -15.07 -26.68
N GLN A 328 -116.74 -16.18 -26.07
CA GLN A 328 -116.22 -16.58 -24.76
C GLN A 328 -114.80 -17.16 -24.89
N ASP A 329 -114.57 -18.05 -25.86
CA ASP A 329 -113.26 -18.62 -26.18
C ASP A 329 -112.25 -17.54 -26.60
N LEU A 330 -112.60 -16.63 -27.52
CA LEU A 330 -111.77 -15.48 -27.91
C LEU A 330 -111.42 -14.57 -26.71
N LYS A 331 -112.31 -14.45 -25.72
CA LYS A 331 -112.09 -13.66 -24.50
C LYS A 331 -111.17 -14.38 -23.50
N GLU A 332 -111.22 -15.71 -23.47
CA GLU A 332 -110.34 -16.57 -22.68
C GLU A 332 -108.93 -16.67 -23.30
N GLN A 333 -108.84 -16.77 -24.64
CA GLN A 333 -107.59 -16.58 -25.39
C GLN A 333 -106.98 -15.19 -25.13
N LEU A 334 -107.78 -14.12 -25.17
CA LEU A 334 -107.31 -12.76 -24.84
C LEU A 334 -106.78 -12.64 -23.40
N ALA A 335 -107.35 -13.38 -22.44
CA ALA A 335 -106.83 -13.45 -21.09
C ALA A 335 -105.47 -14.18 -21.03
N GLN A 336 -105.30 -15.30 -21.73
CA GLN A 336 -104.01 -16.00 -21.85
C GLN A 336 -102.94 -15.16 -22.55
N PHE A 337 -103.29 -14.40 -23.60
CA PHE A 337 -102.40 -13.41 -24.22
C PHE A 337 -102.06 -12.26 -23.26
N GLY A 338 -102.95 -11.91 -22.34
CA GLY A 338 -102.68 -10.99 -21.25
C GLY A 338 -101.65 -11.54 -20.26
N GLU A 339 -101.78 -12.81 -19.86
CA GLU A 339 -100.90 -13.45 -18.87
C GLU A 339 -99.49 -13.70 -19.43
N THR A 340 -99.40 -14.34 -20.60
CA THR A 340 -98.11 -14.57 -21.30
C THR A 340 -97.37 -13.27 -21.63
N ARG A 341 -98.09 -12.16 -21.85
CA ARG A 341 -97.49 -10.83 -21.99
C ARG A 341 -96.89 -10.30 -20.68
N LYS A 342 -97.48 -10.57 -19.51
CA LYS A 342 -96.89 -10.24 -18.20
C LYS A 342 -95.61 -11.05 -17.99
N GLU A 343 -95.65 -12.35 -18.29
CA GLU A 343 -94.49 -13.25 -18.19
C GLU A 343 -93.33 -12.78 -19.09
N LEU A 344 -93.63 -12.41 -20.34
CA LEU A 344 -92.63 -11.88 -21.27
C LEU A 344 -92.01 -10.56 -20.78
N ILE A 345 -92.80 -9.67 -20.17
CA ILE A 345 -92.30 -8.43 -19.56
C ILE A 345 -91.40 -8.75 -18.35
N SER A 346 -91.82 -9.68 -17.49
CA SER A 346 -91.03 -10.13 -16.32
C SER A 346 -89.70 -10.74 -16.74
N SER A 347 -89.73 -11.63 -17.74
CA SER A 347 -88.54 -12.24 -18.34
C SER A 347 -87.59 -11.19 -18.94
N LYS A 348 -88.12 -10.18 -19.64
CA LYS A 348 -87.31 -9.08 -20.18
C LYS A 348 -86.64 -8.23 -19.09
N VAL A 349 -87.31 -8.00 -17.95
CA VAL A 349 -86.72 -7.32 -16.79
C VAL A 349 -85.61 -8.18 -16.16
N LEU A 350 -85.81 -9.49 -16.05
CA LEU A 350 -84.79 -10.42 -15.55
C LEU A 350 -83.55 -10.45 -16.47
N ILE A 351 -83.74 -10.51 -17.79
CA ILE A 351 -82.64 -10.45 -18.77
C ILE A 351 -81.83 -9.16 -18.60
N SER A 352 -82.50 -7.99 -18.52
CA SER A 352 -81.81 -6.71 -18.34
C SER A 352 -81.03 -6.63 -17.01
N ASN A 353 -81.54 -7.25 -15.94
CA ASN A 353 -80.82 -7.35 -14.67
C ASN A 353 -79.56 -8.24 -14.80
N LEU A 354 -79.65 -9.36 -15.52
CA LEU A 354 -78.51 -10.24 -15.79
C LEU A 354 -77.46 -9.56 -16.70
N GLU A 355 -77.88 -8.81 -17.73
CA GLU A 355 -77.00 -8.01 -18.59
C GLU A 355 -76.22 -6.96 -17.76
N ASN A 356 -76.88 -6.29 -16.82
CA ASN A 356 -76.22 -5.37 -15.88
C ASN A 356 -75.22 -6.08 -14.95
N GLN A 357 -75.56 -7.27 -14.43
CA GLN A 357 -74.65 -8.05 -13.57
C GLN A 357 -73.43 -8.56 -14.33
N ILE A 358 -73.60 -9.06 -15.56
CA ILE A 358 -72.50 -9.45 -16.46
C ILE A 358 -71.60 -8.24 -16.75
N SER A 359 -72.19 -7.06 -16.98
CA SER A 359 -71.44 -5.83 -17.23
C SER A 359 -70.60 -5.42 -16.00
N ALA A 360 -71.16 -5.49 -14.79
CA ALA A 360 -70.44 -5.21 -13.55
C ALA A 360 -69.29 -6.20 -13.30
N LEU A 361 -69.52 -7.50 -13.53
CA LEU A 361 -68.48 -8.53 -13.43
C LEU A 361 -67.34 -8.33 -14.44
N ASN A 362 -67.65 -7.90 -15.67
CA ASN A 362 -66.64 -7.60 -16.68
C ASN A 362 -65.75 -6.41 -16.29
N VAL A 363 -66.30 -5.39 -15.63
CA VAL A 363 -65.50 -4.26 -15.09
C VAL A 363 -64.54 -4.78 -14.01
N GLN A 364 -65.04 -5.54 -13.04
CA GLN A 364 -64.20 -6.14 -11.99
C GLN A 364 -63.10 -7.05 -12.56
N ILE A 365 -63.39 -7.83 -13.60
CA ILE A 365 -62.38 -8.66 -14.28
C ILE A 365 -61.28 -7.81 -14.94
N SER A 366 -61.62 -6.63 -15.46
CA SER A 366 -60.62 -5.68 -15.97
C SER A 366 -59.76 -5.11 -14.84
N GLU A 367 -60.39 -4.65 -13.75
CA GLU A 367 -59.68 -4.13 -12.56
C GLU A 367 -58.71 -5.18 -11.98
N PHE A 368 -59.11 -6.44 -11.89
CA PHE A 368 -58.24 -7.55 -11.48
C PHE A 368 -57.11 -7.83 -12.48
N ALA A 369 -57.32 -7.61 -13.78
CA ALA A 369 -56.28 -7.79 -14.80
C ALA A 369 -55.22 -6.68 -14.71
N ASP A 370 -55.62 -5.43 -14.49
CA ASP A 370 -54.72 -4.30 -14.31
C ASP A 370 -53.94 -4.41 -12.98
N ILE A 371 -54.61 -4.71 -11.87
CA ILE A 371 -53.94 -4.98 -10.57
C ILE A 371 -52.93 -6.13 -10.69
N LYS A 372 -53.27 -7.22 -11.40
CA LYS A 372 -52.36 -8.34 -11.65
C LYS A 372 -51.14 -7.92 -12.47
N LYS A 373 -51.31 -7.04 -13.45
CA LYS A 373 -50.22 -6.48 -14.26
C LYS A 373 -49.28 -5.65 -13.39
N ASP A 374 -49.79 -4.77 -12.54
CA ASP A 374 -48.98 -3.95 -11.63
C ASP A 374 -48.14 -4.80 -10.68
N TYR A 375 -48.68 -5.92 -10.17
CA TYR A 375 -47.90 -6.88 -9.39
C TYR A 375 -46.81 -7.60 -10.20
N ILE A 376 -47.05 -7.92 -11.47
CA ILE A 376 -46.05 -8.51 -12.37
C ILE A 376 -44.92 -7.51 -12.64
N ASP A 377 -45.25 -6.25 -12.92
CA ASP A 377 -44.26 -5.20 -13.20
C ASP A 377 -43.43 -4.85 -11.95
N GLN A 378 -44.04 -4.87 -10.74
CA GLN A 378 -43.31 -4.76 -9.47
C GLN A 378 -42.36 -5.95 -9.24
N LEU A 379 -42.79 -7.19 -9.51
CA LEU A 379 -41.93 -8.37 -9.39
C LEU A 379 -40.75 -8.32 -10.38
N ASN A 380 -40.99 -7.89 -11.61
CA ASN A 380 -39.94 -7.68 -12.63
C ASN A 380 -38.90 -6.65 -12.15
N LEU A 381 -39.35 -5.51 -11.60
CA LEU A 381 -38.46 -4.48 -11.04
C LEU A 381 -37.63 -5.00 -9.86
N LEU A 382 -38.24 -5.75 -8.95
CA LEU A 382 -37.53 -6.39 -7.83
C LEU A 382 -36.50 -7.41 -8.30
N GLN A 383 -36.81 -8.19 -9.35
CA GLN A 383 -35.90 -9.17 -9.93
C GLN A 383 -34.69 -8.51 -10.62
N ILE A 384 -34.89 -7.38 -11.30
CA ILE A 384 -33.79 -6.57 -11.88
C ILE A 384 -32.90 -5.97 -10.78
N ASN A 385 -33.50 -5.44 -9.71
CA ASN A 385 -32.77 -4.88 -8.57
C ASN A 385 -31.99 -5.95 -7.78
N LEU A 386 -32.52 -7.17 -7.68
CA LEU A 386 -31.80 -8.30 -7.09
C LEU A 386 -30.58 -8.69 -7.95
N ALA A 387 -30.74 -8.78 -9.26
CA ALA A 387 -29.65 -9.12 -10.17
C ALA A 387 -28.49 -8.08 -10.13
N SER A 388 -28.81 -6.78 -10.10
CA SER A 388 -27.78 -5.73 -10.00
C SER A 388 -27.12 -5.69 -8.62
N ALA A 389 -27.86 -5.95 -7.53
CA ALA A 389 -27.29 -6.10 -6.19
C ALA A 389 -26.35 -7.32 -6.09
N GLU A 390 -26.69 -8.44 -6.74
CA GLU A 390 -25.81 -9.61 -6.86
C GLU A 390 -24.52 -9.29 -7.64
N GLU A 391 -24.61 -8.59 -8.77
CA GLU A 391 -23.43 -8.21 -9.57
C GLU A 391 -22.50 -7.24 -8.81
N LEU A 392 -23.07 -6.25 -8.11
CA LEU A 392 -22.31 -5.39 -7.21
C LEU A 392 -21.61 -6.19 -6.11
N THR A 393 -22.29 -7.18 -5.51
CA THR A 393 -21.72 -8.06 -4.48
C THR A 393 -20.60 -8.96 -5.03
N LYS A 394 -20.75 -9.46 -6.27
CA LYS A 394 -19.69 -10.22 -6.97
C LYS A 394 -18.46 -9.33 -7.25
N LEU A 395 -18.68 -8.07 -7.64
CA LEU A 395 -17.62 -7.09 -7.91
C LEU A 395 -16.88 -6.65 -6.64
N THR A 396 -17.59 -6.35 -5.55
CA THR A 396 -16.95 -5.98 -4.27
C THR A 396 -16.12 -7.14 -3.70
N ASN A 397 -16.61 -8.39 -3.78
CA ASN A 397 -15.83 -9.57 -3.39
C ASN A 397 -14.59 -9.79 -4.28
N SER A 398 -14.69 -9.54 -5.59
CA SER A 398 -13.53 -9.55 -6.51
C SER A 398 -12.49 -8.47 -6.15
N ASN A 399 -12.93 -7.30 -5.69
CA ASN A 399 -12.01 -6.23 -5.31
C ASN A 399 -11.40 -6.46 -3.91
N LEU A 400 -12.18 -6.94 -2.94
CA LEU A 400 -11.70 -7.31 -1.61
C LEU A 400 -10.59 -8.37 -1.69
N THR A 401 -10.75 -9.41 -2.51
CA THR A 401 -9.72 -10.44 -2.71
C THR A 401 -8.45 -9.90 -3.38
N LYS A 402 -8.55 -8.94 -4.30
CA LYS A 402 -7.38 -8.22 -4.85
C LYS A 402 -6.67 -7.40 -3.77
N HIS A 403 -7.42 -6.63 -2.97
CA HIS A 403 -6.84 -5.83 -1.88
C HIS A 403 -6.09 -6.72 -0.87
N GLN A 404 -6.69 -7.84 -0.44
CA GLN A 404 -6.05 -8.83 0.44
C GLN A 404 -4.77 -9.45 -0.15
N SER A 405 -4.64 -9.55 -1.48
CA SER A 405 -3.38 -10.01 -2.10
C SER A 405 -2.28 -8.93 -2.10
N VAL A 406 -2.65 -7.66 -2.31
CA VAL A 406 -1.71 -6.53 -2.27
C VAL A 406 -1.25 -6.25 -0.84
N GLU A 407 -2.17 -6.33 0.12
CA GLU A 407 -1.91 -6.19 1.56
C GLU A 407 -0.84 -7.19 2.03
N LYS A 408 -0.96 -8.48 1.67
CA LYS A 408 0.04 -9.51 1.97
C LYS A 408 1.39 -9.29 1.28
N GLU A 409 1.39 -8.70 0.08
CA GLU A 409 2.64 -8.34 -0.61
C GLU A 409 3.36 -7.17 0.09
N LEU A 410 2.60 -6.17 0.56
CA LEU A 410 3.11 -5.04 1.32
C LEU A 410 3.60 -5.46 2.71
N GLU A 411 2.85 -6.31 3.42
CA GLU A 411 3.23 -6.85 4.72
C GLU A 411 4.53 -7.65 4.63
N LYS A 412 4.69 -8.50 3.60
CA LYS A 412 5.97 -9.18 3.33
C LYS A 412 7.09 -8.18 3.08
N LYS A 413 6.89 -7.17 2.22
CA LYS A 413 7.91 -6.14 1.94
C LYS A 413 8.32 -5.35 3.19
N LEU A 414 7.38 -5.13 4.11
CA LEU A 414 7.63 -4.49 5.41
C LEU A 414 8.49 -5.42 6.29
N GLN A 415 8.15 -6.71 6.36
CA GLN A 415 8.95 -7.72 7.08
C GLN A 415 10.37 -7.86 6.52
N ASP A 416 10.54 -7.90 5.19
CA ASP A 416 11.84 -7.95 4.52
C ASP A 416 12.68 -6.70 4.91
N LYS A 417 12.06 -5.51 4.96
CA LYS A 417 12.74 -4.27 5.40
C LYS A 417 13.02 -4.19 6.90
N GLU A 418 12.21 -4.80 7.76
CA GLU A 418 12.57 -4.95 9.18
C GLU A 418 13.85 -5.76 9.37
N VAL A 419 14.04 -6.84 8.59
CA VAL A 419 15.25 -7.67 8.66
C VAL A 419 16.47 -6.89 8.18
N GLU A 420 16.33 -6.13 7.09
CA GLU A 420 17.38 -5.22 6.58
C GLU A 420 17.80 -4.18 7.63
N ILE A 421 16.83 -3.51 8.28
CA ILE A 421 17.09 -2.53 9.36
C ILE A 421 17.76 -3.20 10.57
N LYS A 422 17.34 -4.41 10.95
CA LYS A 422 17.96 -5.16 12.05
C LYS A 422 19.42 -5.54 11.74
N SER A 423 19.75 -5.87 10.49
CA SER A 423 21.14 -6.11 10.07
C SER A 423 21.98 -4.82 10.15
N LEU A 424 21.52 -3.75 9.50
CA LEU A 424 22.23 -2.46 9.47
C LEU A 424 22.46 -1.88 10.87
N LYS A 425 21.54 -2.13 11.82
CA LYS A 425 21.75 -1.75 13.22
C LYS A 425 22.90 -2.54 13.86
N ASN A 426 22.98 -3.85 13.67
CA ASN A 426 24.09 -4.65 14.20
C ASN A 426 25.43 -4.17 13.64
N ASP A 427 25.49 -3.85 12.34
CA ASP A 427 26.69 -3.32 11.68
C ASP A 427 27.10 -1.95 12.25
N TYR A 428 26.12 -1.07 12.54
CA TYR A 428 26.33 0.20 13.21
C TYR A 428 26.85 0.03 14.64
N ASP A 429 26.25 -0.86 15.43
CA ASP A 429 26.65 -1.12 16.82
C ASP A 429 28.09 -1.68 16.88
N VAL A 430 28.48 -2.56 15.94
CA VAL A 430 29.87 -3.05 15.79
C VAL A 430 30.84 -1.94 15.39
N LEU A 431 30.48 -1.11 14.40
CA LEU A 431 31.33 -0.02 13.93
C LEU A 431 31.54 1.05 15.02
N ASN A 432 30.53 1.33 15.85
CA ASN A 432 30.64 2.26 16.96
C ASN A 432 31.63 1.73 18.03
N VAL A 433 31.59 0.44 18.36
CA VAL A 433 32.59 -0.20 19.24
C VAL A 433 33.99 -0.13 18.64
N GLN A 434 34.14 -0.31 17.33
CA GLN A 434 35.43 -0.19 16.64
C GLN A 434 36.00 1.23 16.72
N VAL A 435 35.16 2.27 16.62
CA VAL A 435 35.58 3.67 16.81
C VAL A 435 36.07 3.94 18.23
N ASP A 436 35.36 3.43 19.25
CA ASP A 436 35.79 3.56 20.64
C ASP A 436 37.11 2.84 20.94
N VAL A 437 37.33 1.64 20.35
CA VAL A 437 38.62 0.93 20.45
C VAL A 437 39.75 1.76 19.84
N TYR A 438 39.63 2.21 18.58
CA TYR A 438 40.69 3.00 17.95
C TYR A 438 40.96 4.34 18.64
N LYS A 439 39.93 4.97 19.25
CA LYS A 439 40.10 6.16 20.08
C LYS A 439 40.94 5.86 21.33
N ASN A 440 40.63 4.77 22.04
CA ASN A 440 41.37 4.34 23.22
C ASN A 440 42.82 3.96 22.90
N ASP A 441 43.05 3.23 21.81
CA ASP A 441 44.39 2.88 21.31
C ASP A 441 45.21 4.12 20.95
N PHE A 442 44.60 5.08 20.24
CA PHE A 442 45.23 6.35 19.89
C PHE A 442 45.58 7.19 21.14
N GLU A 443 44.70 7.23 22.15
CA GLU A 443 44.99 7.87 23.42
C GLU A 443 46.12 7.17 24.20
N ALA A 444 46.21 5.84 24.16
CA ALA A 444 47.27 5.07 24.80
C ALA A 444 48.63 5.29 24.13
N GLU A 445 48.69 5.21 22.80
CA GLU A 445 49.88 5.50 21.99
C GLU A 445 50.33 6.96 22.18
N ARG A 446 49.38 7.90 22.24
CA ARG A 446 49.69 9.31 22.56
C ARG A 446 50.35 9.46 23.93
N LYS A 447 49.77 8.87 24.99
CA LYS A 447 50.32 8.90 26.36
C LYS A 447 51.71 8.25 26.43
N SER A 448 51.92 7.17 25.67
CA SER A 448 53.23 6.52 25.50
C SER A 448 54.26 7.47 24.86
N ARG A 449 53.91 8.13 23.75
CA ARG A 449 54.77 9.10 23.06
C ARG A 449 55.09 10.34 23.90
N GLU A 450 54.11 10.88 24.64
CA GLU A 450 54.31 12.01 25.54
C GLU A 450 55.30 11.65 26.67
N LYS A 451 55.25 10.42 27.21
CA LYS A 451 56.23 9.91 28.16
C LYS A 451 57.64 9.76 27.54
N ILE A 452 57.75 9.14 26.37
CA ILE A 452 59.02 8.95 25.66
C ILE A 452 59.67 10.30 25.30
N ALA A 453 58.87 11.30 24.90
CA ALA A 453 59.35 12.65 24.64
C ALA A 453 59.92 13.30 25.91
N GLY A 454 59.22 13.23 27.04
CA GLY A 454 59.70 13.76 28.32
C GLY A 454 60.96 13.05 28.84
N GLU A 455 61.08 11.73 28.63
CA GLU A 455 62.30 10.96 28.95
C GLU A 455 63.47 11.37 28.05
N ASN A 456 63.23 11.58 26.75
CA ASN A 456 64.24 12.07 25.80
C ASN A 456 64.70 13.50 26.11
N ASP A 457 63.78 14.42 26.46
CA ASP A 457 64.14 15.79 26.85
C ASP A 457 64.98 15.81 28.13
N LYS A 458 64.64 14.95 29.11
CA LYS A 458 65.46 14.75 30.31
C LYS A 458 66.86 14.23 29.96
N LEU A 459 66.97 13.17 29.17
CA LEU A 459 68.26 12.62 28.74
C LEU A 459 69.08 13.65 27.93
N SER A 460 68.42 14.48 27.12
CA SER A 460 69.04 15.60 26.40
C SER A 460 69.60 16.67 27.34
N MET A 461 68.91 16.95 28.46
CA MET A 461 69.40 17.86 29.50
C MET A 461 70.56 17.26 30.30
N ASP A 462 70.43 16.00 30.74
CA ASP A 462 71.48 15.28 31.48
C ASP A 462 72.77 15.14 30.65
N LEU A 463 72.65 14.85 29.34
CA LEU A 463 73.78 14.82 28.40
C LEU A 463 74.50 16.18 28.32
N LYS A 464 73.75 17.30 28.23
CA LYS A 464 74.33 18.65 28.18
C LYS A 464 75.03 19.02 29.50
N LEU A 465 74.52 18.56 30.64
CA LEU A 465 75.16 18.74 31.95
C LEU A 465 76.47 17.93 32.06
N LEU A 466 76.45 16.65 31.67
CA LEU A 466 77.63 15.79 31.63
C LEU A 466 78.69 16.32 30.66
N GLN A 467 78.28 16.77 29.46
CA GLN A 467 79.17 17.42 28.50
C GLN A 467 79.83 18.66 29.11
N ARG A 468 79.07 19.54 29.78
CA ARG A 468 79.64 20.72 30.44
C ARG A 468 80.66 20.32 31.51
N ARG A 469 80.32 19.40 32.42
CA ARG A 469 81.26 18.97 33.47
C ARG A 469 82.51 18.27 32.90
N ASN A 470 82.40 17.60 31.76
CA ASN A 470 83.55 17.03 31.07
C ASN A 470 84.48 18.13 30.50
N HIS A 471 83.93 19.18 29.88
CA HIS A 471 84.71 20.34 29.44
C HIS A 471 85.39 21.08 30.61
N GLU A 472 84.70 21.22 31.76
CA GLU A 472 85.28 21.77 32.99
C GLU A 472 86.46 20.91 33.50
N LEU A 473 86.28 19.58 33.59
CA LEU A 473 87.34 18.65 34.00
C LEU A 473 88.53 18.65 33.03
N ILE A 474 88.30 18.79 31.73
CA ILE A 474 89.38 18.96 30.73
C ILE A 474 90.13 20.27 30.98
N ALA A 475 89.45 21.36 31.33
CA ALA A 475 90.09 22.63 31.68
C ALA A 475 90.89 22.52 33.00
N GLU A 476 90.35 21.88 34.04
CA GLU A 476 91.04 21.59 35.31
C GLU A 476 92.33 20.76 35.08
N LEU A 477 92.27 19.74 34.21
CA LEU A 477 93.42 18.93 33.81
C LEU A 477 94.44 19.68 32.95
N GLN A 478 94.00 20.61 32.09
CA GLN A 478 94.91 21.47 31.33
C GLN A 478 95.59 22.50 32.24
N GLN A 479 94.87 23.08 33.19
CA GLN A 479 95.42 24.02 34.16
C GLN A 479 96.48 23.35 35.04
N THR A 480 96.16 22.21 35.66
CA THR A 480 97.13 21.44 36.48
C THR A 480 98.32 20.93 35.67
N ARG A 481 98.15 20.62 34.37
CA ARG A 481 99.27 20.33 33.44
C ARG A 481 100.15 21.55 33.18
N ASN A 482 99.58 22.75 33.08
CA ASN A 482 100.34 23.99 32.91
C ASN A 482 101.08 24.38 34.19
N ASP A 483 100.46 24.22 35.36
CA ASP A 483 101.09 24.46 36.66
C ASP A 483 102.26 23.49 36.92
N SER A 484 102.11 22.22 36.56
CA SER A 484 103.20 21.23 36.65
C SER A 484 104.29 21.41 35.60
N ASN A 485 103.97 21.94 34.40
CA ASN A 485 104.98 22.40 33.45
C ASN A 485 105.78 23.59 34.00
N LEU A 486 105.12 24.56 34.65
CA LEU A 486 105.79 25.69 35.30
C LEU A 486 106.73 25.25 36.44
N ALA A 487 106.43 24.14 37.12
CA ALA A 487 107.34 23.52 38.09
C ALA A 487 108.59 22.89 37.43
N ASN A 488 108.44 22.25 36.25
CA ASN A 488 109.53 21.52 35.58
C ASN A 488 110.49 22.40 34.76
N VAL A 489 110.11 23.62 34.37
CA VAL A 489 110.94 24.53 33.53
C VAL A 489 112.21 25.06 34.23
N ARG A 490 112.51 24.61 35.46
CA ARG A 490 113.79 24.87 36.16
C ARG A 490 114.86 23.77 36.02
N ALA A 491 114.62 22.70 35.27
CA ALA A 491 115.61 21.64 35.05
C ALA A 491 115.90 21.35 33.57
N SER A 492 117.18 21.17 33.25
CA SER A 492 117.72 20.54 32.02
C SER A 492 117.52 21.25 30.68
N THR A 493 118.46 22.15 30.36
CA THR A 493 118.83 22.52 28.97
C THR A 493 119.75 21.47 28.33
N SER A 494 119.89 21.50 27.00
CA SER A 494 120.86 20.72 26.15
C SER A 494 120.55 19.22 25.93
N SER A 495 120.81 18.59 24.78
CA SER A 495 121.20 19.10 23.43
C SER A 495 121.16 18.01 22.32
N SER A 496 121.18 18.46 21.06
CA SER A 496 121.63 17.75 19.83
C SER A 496 120.71 16.68 19.18
N SER A 497 120.96 16.37 17.90
CA SER A 497 119.95 15.88 16.94
C SER A 497 120.41 14.65 16.08
N PRO A 498 120.14 14.51 14.75
CA PRO A 498 119.42 13.36 14.13
C PRO A 498 120.37 12.47 13.25
N PRO A 499 120.00 11.65 12.21
CA PRO A 499 118.69 11.47 11.52
C PRO A 499 118.32 10.06 10.90
N ARG A 500 117.18 10.03 10.18
CA ARG A 500 116.69 9.02 9.17
C ARG A 500 116.25 7.64 9.71
N GLN A 501 115.31 6.88 9.12
CA GLN A 501 114.31 7.07 8.04
C GLN A 501 113.16 6.06 8.32
N ARG A 502 111.87 6.29 8.00
CA ARG A 502 111.24 6.06 6.69
C ARG A 502 109.74 6.49 6.67
N SER A 503 109.22 6.82 5.49
CA SER A 503 107.82 6.76 5.00
C SER A 503 106.64 7.38 5.81
N THR A 504 106.03 8.41 5.19
CA THR A 504 104.68 9.01 5.39
C THR A 504 103.61 8.32 4.48
N PRO A 505 102.33 8.76 4.39
CA PRO A 505 101.50 9.74 5.16
C PRO A 505 100.33 9.01 5.88
N GLU A 506 99.04 9.39 6.04
CA GLU A 506 98.08 10.52 5.79
C GLU A 506 96.90 10.26 6.80
N ARG A 507 96.21 11.19 7.50
CA ARG A 507 95.10 12.10 7.13
C ARG A 507 93.94 11.44 6.35
N GLY A 508 92.65 11.60 6.68
CA GLY A 508 91.96 12.25 7.82
C GLY A 508 90.52 12.70 7.46
N ASN A 509 89.59 12.83 8.44
CA ASN A 509 88.15 13.17 8.27
C ASN A 509 87.30 12.08 7.55
N ILE A 510 85.95 11.99 7.58
CA ILE A 510 84.88 12.64 8.38
C ILE A 510 83.70 11.63 8.58
N MET A 511 82.65 12.04 9.32
CA MET A 511 81.43 11.30 9.72
C MET A 511 80.76 10.34 8.70
N ALA A 512 80.00 9.40 9.30
CA ALA A 512 78.74 8.77 8.85
C ALA A 512 78.76 7.32 8.32
N GLU A 513 77.64 6.65 8.61
CA GLU A 513 77.21 5.27 8.31
C GLU A 513 76.91 5.02 6.81
N PRO A 514 76.61 3.78 6.32
CA PRO A 514 76.06 2.64 7.08
C PRO A 514 76.59 1.21 6.79
N SER A 515 76.05 0.28 7.60
CA SER A 515 75.78 -1.14 7.30
C SER A 515 76.86 -2.23 7.45
N ALA A 516 76.45 -3.24 8.24
CA ALA A 516 76.73 -4.67 8.07
C ALA A 516 78.16 -5.21 8.28
N ASN A 517 78.37 -5.77 9.49
CA ASN A 517 78.46 -7.22 9.74
C ASN A 517 79.68 -7.62 10.61
N VAL A 518 79.47 -7.76 11.92
CA VAL A 518 80.45 -8.33 12.88
C VAL A 518 79.75 -9.35 13.78
N GLN A 519 80.49 -10.40 14.16
CA GLN A 519 79.96 -11.60 14.82
C GLN A 519 79.40 -11.41 16.24
N GLN A 520 78.58 -12.40 16.62
CA GLN A 520 77.98 -12.58 17.93
C GLN A 520 79.02 -12.95 19.00
N GLN A 521 78.85 -12.44 20.23
CA GLN A 521 78.71 -13.19 21.51
C GLN A 521 78.98 -12.27 22.71
N PRO A 522 78.41 -12.57 23.89
CA PRO A 522 76.97 -12.61 24.15
C PRO A 522 76.60 -11.59 25.24
N ASN A 523 75.33 -11.26 25.40
CA ASN A 523 74.88 -10.55 26.61
C ASN A 523 73.48 -11.00 27.02
N GLU A 524 73.25 -11.06 28.32
CA GLU A 524 72.11 -11.76 28.91
C GLU A 524 70.90 -10.83 29.09
N ASN A 525 69.69 -11.39 29.05
CA ASN A 525 68.35 -10.75 29.15
C ASN A 525 67.68 -10.29 27.84
N GLU A 526 67.48 -11.19 26.87
CA GLU A 526 66.31 -11.09 25.97
C GLU A 526 65.13 -11.89 26.57
N GLN A 527 63.99 -11.23 26.78
CA GLN A 527 62.74 -11.93 27.09
C GLN A 527 62.19 -12.59 25.83
N ILE A 528 62.00 -13.91 25.88
CA ILE A 528 61.49 -14.69 24.74
C ILE A 528 60.01 -14.35 24.50
N TYR A 529 59.77 -13.40 23.60
CA TYR A 529 58.48 -13.28 22.93
C TYR A 529 58.50 -14.20 21.70
N GLU A 530 57.88 -15.38 21.83
CA GLU A 530 57.65 -16.25 20.68
C GLU A 530 56.78 -15.52 19.64
N ARG A 531 57.36 -15.21 18.48
CA ARG A 531 56.67 -14.53 17.39
C ARG A 531 55.57 -15.45 16.85
N PRO A 532 54.28 -15.06 16.85
CA PRO A 532 53.19 -15.96 16.47
C PRO A 532 53.39 -16.63 15.11
N THR A 533 53.45 -17.95 15.11
CA THR A 533 53.61 -18.80 13.91
C THR A 533 52.26 -19.00 13.25
N LEU A 534 51.99 -18.19 12.23
CA LEU A 534 50.67 -18.12 11.58
C LEU A 534 50.51 -19.30 10.60
N ALA A 535 49.68 -20.28 10.95
CA ALA A 535 49.45 -21.47 10.15
C ALA A 535 48.22 -21.33 9.22
N CYS A 536 48.32 -21.82 7.99
CA CYS A 536 47.17 -21.93 7.09
C CYS A 536 46.22 -23.05 7.54
N PRO A 537 44.93 -22.79 7.81
CA PRO A 537 44.01 -23.82 8.32
C PRO A 537 43.69 -24.92 7.29
N LEU A 538 43.97 -24.68 6.00
CA LEU A 538 43.68 -25.63 4.92
C LEU A 538 44.82 -26.62 4.63
N CYS A 539 46.07 -26.27 4.93
CA CYS A 539 47.24 -27.13 4.64
C CYS A 539 48.33 -27.17 5.73
N ALA A 540 48.09 -26.55 6.89
CA ALA A 540 48.97 -26.49 8.06
C ALA A 540 50.39 -25.90 7.83
N LYS A 541 50.69 -25.32 6.66
CA LYS A 541 51.94 -24.59 6.42
C LYS A 541 52.03 -23.35 7.32
N ILE A 542 53.21 -23.11 7.87
CA ILE A 542 53.50 -22.05 8.84
C ILE A 542 54.20 -20.88 8.15
N TYR A 543 53.71 -19.66 8.41
CA TYR A 543 54.20 -18.41 7.85
C TYR A 543 54.70 -17.47 8.96
N ARG A 544 55.67 -16.60 8.63
CA ARG A 544 56.34 -15.70 9.58
C ARG A 544 55.63 -14.36 9.76
N ASP A 545 54.64 -14.07 8.92
CA ASP A 545 53.92 -12.81 8.82
C ASP A 545 52.57 -13.00 8.12
N ILE A 546 51.64 -12.05 8.33
CA ILE A 546 50.28 -12.09 7.78
C ILE A 546 50.29 -11.97 6.25
N SER A 547 51.19 -11.20 5.65
CA SER A 547 51.21 -10.98 4.20
C SER A 547 51.51 -12.28 3.44
N SER A 548 52.50 -13.05 3.89
CA SER A 548 52.82 -14.36 3.31
C SER A 548 51.69 -15.38 3.49
N LEU A 549 51.00 -15.37 4.65
CA LEU A 549 49.82 -16.22 4.86
C LEU A 549 48.64 -15.79 3.97
N SER A 550 48.38 -14.48 3.83
CA SER A 550 47.28 -13.95 3.04
C SER A 550 47.43 -14.25 1.55
N LEU A 551 48.65 -14.12 1.02
CA LEU A 551 48.95 -14.49 -0.37
C LEU A 551 48.70 -15.99 -0.58
N HIS A 552 49.27 -16.83 0.29
CA HIS A 552 49.07 -18.27 0.23
C HIS A 552 47.59 -18.68 0.44
N ALA A 553 46.83 -17.97 1.27
CA ALA A 553 45.42 -18.28 1.51
C ALA A 553 44.57 -18.08 0.24
N ALA A 554 44.89 -17.10 -0.60
CA ALA A 554 44.24 -16.93 -1.92
C ALA A 554 44.49 -18.17 -2.80
N ASP A 555 45.76 -18.56 -2.98
CA ASP A 555 46.15 -19.76 -3.74
C ASP A 555 45.48 -21.03 -3.18
N CYS A 556 45.48 -21.18 -1.84
CA CYS A 556 45.05 -22.40 -1.16
C CYS A 556 43.53 -22.54 -1.07
N LEU A 557 42.78 -21.47 -1.29
CA LEU A 557 41.32 -21.50 -1.45
C LEU A 557 40.89 -21.93 -2.86
N GLY A 558 41.82 -22.04 -3.81
CA GLY A 558 41.53 -22.54 -5.16
C GLY A 558 40.64 -21.60 -5.99
N LEU A 559 40.66 -20.30 -5.69
CA LEU A 559 40.01 -19.28 -6.52
C LEU A 559 40.77 -19.19 -7.86
N PRO A 560 40.12 -19.38 -9.02
CA PRO A 560 40.80 -19.32 -10.30
C PRO A 560 41.22 -17.88 -10.62
N ASP A 561 42.45 -17.70 -11.11
CA ASP A 561 42.99 -16.39 -11.52
C ASP A 561 42.09 -15.71 -12.55
N THR A 562 41.45 -14.60 -12.16
CA THR A 562 40.74 -13.72 -13.09
C THR A 562 41.74 -12.77 -13.76
N ILE A 563 42.22 -13.16 -14.93
CA ILE A 563 42.93 -12.33 -15.91
C ILE A 563 41.92 -11.84 -16.96
#